data_AF-A0A4D4ML20-F1
#
_entry.id   AF-A0A4D4ML20-F1
#
_cell.length_a   1.000
_cell.length_b   1.000
_cell.length_c   1.000
_cell.angle_alpha   90.00
_cell.angle_beta   90.00
_cell.angle_gamma   90.00
#
_symmetry.space_group_name_H-M   'P 1'
#
loop_
_entity.id
_entity.type
_entity.pdbx_description
1 polymer ?
#
loop_
_entity_poly.entity_id
_entity_poly.type
_entity_poly.pdbx_seq_one_letter_code
_entity_poly.pdbx_strand_id
1 'polypeptide(L)'
;MPDLSLAELLDLDRRHVWHPYGPMPGRQEPLVVEAASGVRLRMADGTGELIDGMSSWWSAIHGYNHPVLNEAAREQLSRMSHVMFGGLTHEPAVRLAKRLVDISPEGLEHVFLADSGSVSVEVAVKMCLQYWRSLGRPGKQRLLTWRGGYHGDTWQPMSVCDPQGGMHELWQGVLQRQVFADAPPVAYEESYADQLRELIERHADELAAVIVEPVVQGAGGMRFHSPAYLRVLREACDAHDVLLVFDEIATGFGRTGALFAADHVGVTPDVMCLGKALTGGYLTLAATLCTARVADGISRGRCRCSRTGPPSWATRSPPRWRTPRSTCCSGRTGRPRSSGSRRGCARGSPPRPTCPECGTYGSSGPSVSFSSTAPRRGGHGGRDTGRRARGRVAAAVPRPRLHDAAVRHG
;
A
#
# COMPACT_ATOMS: atom_id res chain seq x y z
N MET A 1 -17.27 -26.61 15.22
CA MET A 1 -16.98 -27.76 14.33
C MET A 1 -16.44 -28.87 15.21
N PRO A 2 -16.41 -30.15 14.80
CA PRO A 2 -15.47 -31.08 15.42
C PRO A 2 -14.04 -30.56 15.23
N ASP A 3 -13.14 -30.87 16.16
CA ASP A 3 -11.72 -30.58 15.99
C ASP A 3 -11.17 -31.47 14.87
N LEU A 4 -10.64 -30.85 13.80
CA LEU A 4 -10.05 -31.57 12.68
C LEU A 4 -8.75 -32.23 13.12
N SER A 5 -8.51 -33.48 12.72
CA SER A 5 -7.16 -34.05 12.86
C SER A 5 -6.18 -33.29 11.96
N LEU A 6 -4.90 -33.29 12.34
CA LEU A 6 -3.84 -32.62 11.58
C LEU A 6 -3.79 -33.06 10.11
N ALA A 7 -4.05 -34.35 9.84
CA ALA A 7 -4.11 -34.89 8.48
C ALA A 7 -5.32 -34.38 7.67
N GLU A 8 -6.49 -34.29 8.28
CA GLU A 8 -7.69 -33.72 7.64
C GLU A 8 -7.52 -32.22 7.38
N LEU A 9 -6.91 -31.49 8.30
CA LEU A 9 -6.60 -30.07 8.14
C LEU A 9 -5.63 -29.84 6.96
N LEU A 10 -4.55 -30.61 6.87
CA LEU A 10 -3.58 -30.52 5.78
C LEU A 10 -4.13 -30.94 4.41
N ASP A 11 -5.03 -31.92 4.37
CA ASP A 11 -5.73 -32.28 3.12
C ASP A 11 -6.78 -31.24 2.70
N LEU A 12 -7.50 -30.62 3.65
CA LEU A 12 -8.39 -29.50 3.36
C LEU A 12 -7.62 -28.27 2.88
N ASP A 13 -6.49 -27.95 3.51
CA ASP A 13 -5.60 -26.87 3.07
C ASP A 13 -5.12 -27.08 1.63
N ARG A 14 -4.48 -28.22 1.37
CA ARG A 14 -3.96 -28.62 0.03
C ARG A 14 -5.02 -28.51 -1.08
N ARG A 15 -6.29 -28.77 -0.77
CA ARG A 15 -7.41 -28.76 -1.73
C ARG A 15 -8.09 -27.40 -1.88
N HIS A 16 -8.14 -26.56 -0.84
CA HIS A 16 -9.01 -25.37 -0.82
C HIS A 16 -8.31 -24.05 -0.49
N VAL A 17 -7.09 -24.06 0.05
CA VAL A 17 -6.36 -22.85 0.47
C VAL A 17 -5.28 -22.50 -0.56
N TRP A 18 -5.51 -21.43 -1.32
CA TRP A 18 -4.50 -20.91 -2.25
C TRP A 18 -3.49 -20.03 -1.49
N HIS A 19 -2.35 -20.62 -1.09
CA HIS A 19 -1.28 -19.90 -0.40
C HIS A 19 -0.58 -18.86 -1.31
N PRO A 20 -0.14 -17.71 -0.77
CA PRO A 20 0.56 -16.68 -1.54
C PRO A 20 1.78 -17.23 -2.31
N TYR A 21 1.89 -16.86 -3.58
CA TYR A 21 2.92 -17.32 -4.52
C TYR A 21 3.00 -18.85 -4.76
N GLY A 22 2.05 -19.62 -4.21
CA GLY A 22 1.94 -21.06 -4.41
C GLY A 22 1.08 -21.46 -5.63
N PRO A 23 1.28 -22.67 -6.20
CA PRO A 23 0.36 -23.26 -7.16
C PRO A 23 -0.84 -23.92 -6.46
N MET A 24 -1.96 -24.07 -7.17
CA MET A 24 -3.07 -24.94 -6.75
C MET A 24 -3.25 -26.16 -7.67
N PRO A 25 -3.57 -27.35 -7.12
CA PRO A 25 -3.55 -27.71 -5.70
C PRO A 25 -2.16 -27.56 -5.05
N GLY A 26 -2.12 -27.40 -3.73
CA GLY A 26 -0.89 -27.15 -2.99
C GLY A 26 0.16 -28.25 -3.19
N ARG A 27 1.41 -27.84 -3.50
CA ARG A 27 2.54 -28.77 -3.78
C ARG A 27 3.57 -28.88 -2.66
N GLN A 28 3.52 -27.97 -1.70
CA GLN A 28 4.32 -28.01 -0.47
C GLN A 28 3.34 -28.19 0.69
N GLU A 29 3.74 -28.95 1.70
CA GLU A 29 2.93 -29.16 2.90
C GLU A 29 3.26 -28.06 3.92
N PRO A 30 2.29 -27.23 4.35
CA PRO A 30 2.57 -26.10 5.23
C PRO A 30 2.84 -26.57 6.67
N LEU A 31 3.69 -25.81 7.36
CA LEU A 31 3.94 -26.00 8.79
C LEU A 31 2.73 -25.47 9.59
N VAL A 32 2.02 -26.36 10.28
CA VAL A 32 0.81 -26.00 11.03
C VAL A 32 1.17 -25.42 12.40
N VAL A 33 0.99 -24.11 12.55
CA VAL A 33 1.15 -23.40 13.83
C VAL A 33 -0.12 -23.51 14.66
N GLU A 34 0.01 -23.98 15.90
CA GLU A 34 -1.09 -24.13 16.86
C GLU A 34 -1.28 -22.86 17.70
N ALA A 35 -0.18 -22.24 18.13
CA ALA A 35 -0.17 -21.05 18.98
C ALA A 35 1.09 -20.22 18.76
N ALA A 36 1.07 -18.95 19.17
CA ALA A 36 2.23 -18.07 19.08
C ALA A 36 2.36 -17.16 20.31
N SER A 37 3.58 -16.93 20.79
CA SER A 37 3.86 -16.13 21.99
C SER A 37 5.25 -15.51 21.95
N GLY A 38 5.37 -14.20 22.20
CA GLY A 38 6.65 -13.49 22.09
C GLY A 38 7.22 -13.62 20.68
N VAL A 39 8.41 -14.20 20.52
CA VAL A 39 9.04 -14.47 19.21
C VAL A 39 8.90 -15.93 18.76
N ARG A 40 7.97 -16.70 19.33
CA ARG A 40 7.86 -18.15 19.13
C ARG A 40 6.53 -18.60 18.52
N LEU A 41 6.62 -19.64 17.70
CA LEU A 41 5.52 -20.37 17.07
C LEU A 41 5.52 -21.80 17.62
N ARG A 42 4.42 -22.27 18.21
CA ARG A 42 4.26 -23.65 18.67
C ARG A 42 3.61 -24.49 17.56
N MET A 43 4.19 -25.65 17.28
CA MET A 43 3.81 -26.49 16.15
C MET A 43 2.78 -27.55 16.54
N ALA A 44 1.72 -27.71 15.72
CA ALA A 44 0.60 -28.61 15.99
C ALA A 44 0.94 -30.11 15.81
N ASP A 45 2.09 -30.42 15.22
CA ASP A 45 2.63 -31.77 15.06
C ASP A 45 3.39 -32.28 16.31
N GLY A 46 3.56 -31.44 17.34
CA GLY A 46 4.31 -31.77 18.55
C GLY A 46 5.83 -31.63 18.43
N THR A 47 6.36 -31.10 17.33
CA THR A 47 7.82 -30.86 17.16
C THR A 47 8.39 -29.79 18.08
N GLY A 48 7.52 -28.99 18.72
CA GLY A 48 7.90 -28.03 19.77
C GLY A 48 7.65 -26.58 19.38
N GLU A 49 8.65 -25.74 19.57
CA GLU A 49 8.59 -24.30 19.26
C GLU A 49 9.70 -23.89 18.27
N LEU A 50 9.31 -23.13 17.24
CA LEU A 50 10.21 -22.43 16.34
C LEU A 50 10.34 -20.96 16.75
N ILE A 51 11.50 -20.34 16.49
CA ILE A 51 11.68 -18.89 16.60
C ILE A 51 11.30 -18.26 15.26
N ASP A 52 10.39 -17.29 15.27
CA ASP A 52 10.06 -16.51 14.08
C ASP A 52 11.14 -15.46 13.79
N GLY A 53 12.11 -15.83 12.96
CA GLY A 53 13.11 -14.91 12.42
C GLY A 53 12.56 -13.88 11.42
N MET A 54 11.30 -14.02 10.98
CA MET A 54 10.71 -13.19 9.93
C MET A 54 9.78 -12.09 10.45
N SER A 55 9.41 -12.10 11.74
CA SER A 55 8.37 -11.24 12.34
C SER A 55 7.03 -11.31 11.57
N SER A 56 6.57 -12.49 11.14
CA SER A 56 5.42 -12.67 10.21
C SER A 56 5.41 -11.66 9.06
N TRP A 57 6.36 -11.79 8.12
CA TRP A 57 6.63 -10.81 7.06
C TRP A 57 6.79 -9.38 7.61
N TRP A 58 7.73 -9.22 8.55
CA TRP A 58 8.23 -7.96 9.10
C TRP A 58 7.20 -7.12 9.87
N SER A 59 6.05 -7.71 10.24
CA SER A 59 4.93 -7.05 10.90
C SER A 59 4.91 -7.17 12.43
N ALA A 60 5.30 -8.32 12.99
CA ALA A 60 5.17 -8.67 14.41
C ALA A 60 6.24 -8.02 15.33
N ILE A 61 6.45 -6.71 15.21
CA ILE A 61 7.52 -5.94 15.89
C ILE A 61 7.46 -5.94 17.44
N HIS A 62 6.35 -6.37 18.03
CA HIS A 62 6.18 -6.49 19.49
C HIS A 62 6.00 -7.95 19.94
N GLY A 63 6.21 -8.90 19.03
CA GLY A 63 5.91 -10.31 19.23
C GLY A 63 4.42 -10.61 19.30
N TYR A 64 4.13 -11.91 19.31
CA TYR A 64 2.77 -12.45 19.40
C TYR A 64 2.23 -12.40 20.83
N ASN A 65 0.90 -12.37 20.94
CA ASN A 65 0.17 -12.44 22.21
C ASN A 65 0.53 -11.32 23.21
N HIS A 66 1.03 -10.18 22.71
CA HIS A 66 1.42 -9.03 23.53
C HIS A 66 0.20 -8.47 24.30
N PRO A 67 0.24 -8.40 25.64
CA PRO A 67 -0.97 -8.20 26.45
C PRO A 67 -1.66 -6.86 26.20
N VAL A 68 -0.90 -5.79 25.92
CA VAL A 68 -1.46 -4.46 25.62
C VAL A 68 -2.20 -4.46 24.27
N LEU A 69 -1.72 -5.21 23.27
CA LEU A 69 -2.34 -5.28 21.95
C LEU A 69 -3.57 -6.20 21.94
N ASN A 70 -3.49 -7.31 22.70
CA ASN A 70 -4.65 -8.15 22.98
C ASN A 70 -5.79 -7.35 23.62
N GLU A 71 -5.49 -6.58 24.67
CA GLU A 71 -6.52 -5.86 25.41
C GLU A 71 -7.08 -4.68 24.61
N ALA A 72 -6.24 -3.96 23.88
CA ALA A 72 -6.64 -2.98 22.89
C ALA A 72 -7.66 -3.53 21.87
N ALA A 73 -7.44 -4.75 21.38
CA ALA A 73 -8.35 -5.40 20.45
C ALA A 73 -9.68 -5.82 21.11
N ARG A 74 -9.67 -6.28 22.37
CA ARG A 74 -10.88 -6.63 23.13
C ARG A 74 -11.72 -5.41 23.52
N GLU A 75 -11.10 -4.35 24.04
CA GLU A 75 -11.78 -3.10 24.41
C GLU A 75 -12.46 -2.46 23.20
N GLN A 76 -11.83 -2.48 22.03
CA GLN A 76 -12.47 -1.99 20.81
C GLN A 76 -13.62 -2.90 20.36
N LEU A 77 -13.44 -4.23 20.40
CA LEU A 77 -14.47 -5.20 20.01
C LEU A 77 -15.73 -5.13 20.88
N SER A 78 -15.60 -4.89 22.19
CA SER A 78 -16.77 -4.75 23.09
C SER A 78 -17.55 -3.45 22.86
N ARG A 79 -16.91 -2.43 22.27
CA ARG A 79 -17.55 -1.14 21.91
C ARG A 79 -18.18 -1.16 20.52
N MET A 80 -17.43 -1.59 19.49
CA MET A 80 -17.85 -1.52 18.09
C MET A 80 -16.91 -2.36 17.19
N SER A 81 -17.48 -3.23 16.36
CA SER A 81 -16.73 -4.01 15.37
C SER A 81 -16.30 -3.17 14.15
N HIS A 82 -17.24 -2.50 13.48
CA HIS A 82 -17.04 -1.66 12.28
C HIS A 82 -18.27 -0.76 12.00
N VAL A 83 -18.07 0.34 11.28
CA VAL A 83 -19.09 1.25 10.69
C VAL A 83 -18.52 1.80 9.36
N MET A 84 -19.25 2.58 8.54
CA MET A 84 -18.81 3.04 7.19
C MET A 84 -18.23 4.49 7.15
N PHE A 85 -17.15 4.78 6.38
CA PHE A 85 -16.49 6.11 6.46
C PHE A 85 -17.29 7.23 5.78
N GLY A 86 -18.17 6.86 4.83
CA GLY A 86 -18.97 7.80 4.04
C GLY A 86 -19.97 8.56 4.89
N GLY A 87 -19.52 9.62 5.57
CA GLY A 87 -20.31 10.47 6.45
C GLY A 87 -20.22 10.15 7.95
N LEU A 88 -19.46 9.13 8.36
CA LEU A 88 -19.25 8.80 9.79
C LEU A 88 -17.76 8.92 10.17
N THR A 89 -17.44 8.83 11.46
CA THR A 89 -16.06 8.75 11.98
C THR A 89 -16.07 8.11 13.37
N HIS A 90 -14.90 7.70 13.87
CA HIS A 90 -14.75 7.15 15.23
C HIS A 90 -13.38 7.45 15.85
N GLU A 91 -13.36 7.47 17.18
CA GLU A 91 -12.20 7.83 18.00
C GLU A 91 -10.88 7.12 17.60
N PRO A 92 -10.84 5.79 17.33
CA PRO A 92 -9.61 5.11 16.89
C PRO A 92 -8.98 5.70 15.62
N ALA A 93 -9.79 6.02 14.60
CA ALA A 93 -9.29 6.52 13.31
C ALA A 93 -8.65 7.90 13.47
N VAL A 94 -9.32 8.80 14.21
CA VAL A 94 -8.81 10.15 14.49
C VAL A 94 -7.56 10.11 15.36
N ARG A 95 -7.51 9.22 16.37
CA ARG A 95 -6.32 9.01 17.21
C ARG A 95 -5.15 8.45 16.42
N LEU A 96 -5.36 7.46 15.55
CA LEU A 96 -4.30 6.91 14.71
C LEU A 96 -3.79 7.94 13.72
N ALA A 97 -4.67 8.61 12.97
CA ALA A 97 -4.29 9.63 12.01
C ALA A 97 -3.45 10.74 12.65
N LYS A 98 -3.90 11.30 13.78
CA LYS A 98 -3.12 12.31 14.52
C LYS A 98 -1.80 11.74 15.04
N ARG A 99 -1.78 10.49 15.51
CA ARG A 99 -0.55 9.86 16.01
C ARG A 99 0.47 9.58 14.90
N LEU A 100 0.03 9.29 13.68
CA LEU A 100 0.91 9.11 12.52
C LEU A 100 1.53 10.44 12.11
N VAL A 101 0.72 11.50 11.95
CA VAL A 101 1.21 12.88 11.70
C VAL A 101 2.20 13.35 12.77
N ASP A 102 1.98 12.98 14.04
CA ASP A 102 2.85 13.34 15.17
C ASP A 102 4.18 12.56 15.25
N ILE A 103 4.43 11.60 14.36
CA ILE A 103 5.67 10.79 14.36
C ILE A 103 6.34 10.66 12.98
N SER A 104 5.63 10.93 11.89
CA SER A 104 6.20 10.96 10.54
C SER A 104 7.08 12.20 10.30
N PRO A 105 7.93 12.21 9.26
CA PRO A 105 8.68 13.40 8.84
C PRO A 105 7.81 14.67 8.72
N GLU A 106 8.37 15.81 9.13
CA GLU A 106 7.66 17.09 9.23
C GLU A 106 7.10 17.55 7.87
N GLY A 107 5.82 17.91 7.84
CA GLY A 107 5.07 18.34 6.65
C GLY A 107 4.03 17.32 6.14
N LEU A 108 4.05 16.07 6.62
CA LEU A 108 3.04 15.06 6.30
C LEU A 108 1.79 15.22 7.20
N GLU A 109 0.87 16.09 6.78
CA GLU A 109 -0.28 16.54 7.61
C GLU A 109 -1.56 15.70 7.48
N HIS A 110 -1.68 14.87 6.45
CA HIS A 110 -2.95 14.20 6.11
C HIS A 110 -2.78 12.70 5.93
N VAL A 111 -3.77 11.92 6.38
CA VAL A 111 -3.72 10.44 6.42
C VAL A 111 -4.95 9.86 5.73
N PHE A 112 -4.73 9.03 4.70
CA PHE A 112 -5.74 8.12 4.15
C PHE A 112 -5.50 6.72 4.72
N LEU A 113 -6.54 6.05 5.22
CA LEU A 113 -6.43 4.70 5.78
C LEU A 113 -6.83 3.66 4.72
N ALA A 114 -6.00 2.64 4.56
CA ALA A 114 -6.16 1.51 3.65
C ALA A 114 -6.13 0.19 4.43
N ASP A 115 -6.51 -0.92 3.79
CA ASP A 115 -6.49 -2.26 4.41
C ASP A 115 -5.18 -3.02 4.18
N SER A 116 -4.42 -2.68 3.14
CA SER A 116 -3.22 -3.41 2.73
C SER A 116 -2.15 -2.49 2.11
N GLY A 117 -0.90 -2.95 2.14
CA GLY A 117 0.25 -2.20 1.62
C GLY A 117 0.09 -1.81 0.15
N SER A 118 -0.24 -2.77 -0.71
CA SER A 118 -0.52 -2.54 -2.14
C SER A 118 -1.59 -1.47 -2.36
N VAL A 119 -2.67 -1.49 -1.55
CA VAL A 119 -3.74 -0.48 -1.64
C VAL A 119 -3.28 0.90 -1.14
N SER A 120 -2.35 1.00 -0.18
CA SER A 120 -1.75 2.30 0.17
C SER A 120 -0.85 2.88 -0.93
N VAL A 121 -0.20 2.02 -1.73
CA VAL A 121 0.55 2.47 -2.94
C VAL A 121 -0.41 2.83 -4.07
N GLU A 122 -1.49 2.08 -4.31
CA GLU A 122 -2.57 2.47 -5.24
C GLU A 122 -3.14 3.86 -4.88
N VAL A 123 -3.38 4.12 -3.58
CA VAL A 123 -3.80 5.43 -3.08
C VAL A 123 -2.73 6.50 -3.35
N ALA A 124 -1.46 6.23 -3.07
CA ALA A 124 -0.37 7.18 -3.30
C ALA A 124 -0.23 7.56 -4.77
N VAL A 125 -0.20 6.58 -5.67
CA VAL A 125 -0.15 6.81 -7.12
C VAL A 125 -1.37 7.59 -7.59
N LYS A 126 -2.57 7.26 -7.12
CA LYS A 126 -3.80 8.01 -7.44
C LYS A 126 -3.78 9.44 -6.88
N MET A 127 -3.18 9.69 -5.71
CA MET A 127 -2.96 11.04 -5.19
C MET A 127 -2.05 11.84 -6.13
N CYS A 128 -0.89 11.31 -6.50
CA CYS A 128 0.06 11.98 -7.40
C CYS A 128 -0.54 12.26 -8.79
N LEU A 129 -1.24 11.28 -9.38
CA LEU A 129 -1.92 11.44 -10.67
C LEU A 129 -3.09 12.44 -10.59
N GLN A 130 -3.89 12.42 -9.51
CA GLN A 130 -5.01 13.35 -9.34
C GLN A 130 -4.52 14.77 -9.04
N TYR A 131 -3.40 14.95 -8.34
CA TYR A 131 -2.76 16.24 -8.09
C TYR A 131 -2.43 16.96 -9.41
N TRP A 132 -1.62 16.34 -10.29
CA TRP A 132 -1.22 16.98 -11.55
C TRP A 132 -2.39 17.20 -12.52
N ARG A 133 -3.35 16.27 -12.58
CA ARG A 133 -4.60 16.45 -13.35
C ARG A 133 -5.44 17.60 -12.82
N SER A 134 -5.43 17.85 -11.51
CA SER A 134 -6.16 18.95 -10.88
C SER A 134 -5.49 20.31 -11.07
N LEU A 135 -4.16 20.33 -11.20
CA LEU A 135 -3.38 21.51 -11.61
C LEU A 135 -3.31 21.73 -13.13
N GLY A 136 -4.01 20.93 -13.94
CA GLY A 136 -4.05 21.10 -15.39
C GLY A 136 -2.81 20.61 -16.14
N ARG A 137 -1.93 19.81 -15.50
CA ARG A 137 -0.78 19.13 -16.14
C ARG A 137 -1.05 17.61 -16.31
N PRO A 138 -2.06 17.18 -17.09
CA PRO A 138 -2.45 15.76 -17.18
C PRO A 138 -1.40 14.87 -17.89
N GLY A 139 -0.40 15.46 -18.55
CA GLY A 139 0.74 14.73 -19.13
C GLY A 139 1.62 14.04 -18.09
N LYS A 140 1.70 14.59 -16.87
CA LYS A 140 2.40 13.99 -15.72
C LYS A 140 1.60 12.79 -15.22
N GLN A 141 1.86 11.63 -15.82
CA GLN A 141 1.04 10.41 -15.71
C GLN A 141 1.85 9.11 -15.58
N ARG A 142 3.19 9.17 -15.67
CA ARG A 142 4.12 8.05 -15.44
C ARG A 142 4.74 8.15 -14.06
N LEU A 143 5.36 7.08 -13.61
CA LEU A 143 6.17 7.02 -12.39
C LEU A 143 7.64 6.77 -12.75
N LEU A 144 8.55 7.19 -11.88
CA LEU A 144 9.96 6.78 -11.89
C LEU A 144 10.25 5.96 -10.63
N THR A 145 11.04 4.91 -10.78
CA THR A 145 11.64 4.17 -9.66
C THR A 145 13.01 3.64 -10.07
N TRP A 146 13.66 2.88 -9.20
CA TRP A 146 14.88 2.15 -9.51
C TRP A 146 14.64 0.64 -9.57
N ARG A 147 15.52 -0.09 -10.25
CA ARG A 147 15.55 -1.56 -10.20
C ARG A 147 15.81 -2.07 -8.78
N GLY A 148 15.36 -3.29 -8.50
CA GLY A 148 15.43 -3.96 -7.22
C GLY A 148 14.28 -3.67 -6.24
N GLY A 149 13.35 -2.76 -6.57
CA GLY A 149 12.22 -2.39 -5.71
C GLY A 149 11.02 -3.33 -5.76
N TYR A 150 10.23 -3.34 -4.68
CA TYR A 150 8.92 -4.00 -4.60
C TYR A 150 7.89 -3.14 -3.85
N HIS A 151 6.71 -2.97 -4.45
CA HIS A 151 5.65 -2.08 -3.95
C HIS A 151 4.27 -2.75 -3.77
N GLY A 152 4.12 -4.02 -4.14
CA GLY A 152 2.90 -4.81 -3.87
C GLY A 152 2.26 -5.49 -5.09
N ASP A 153 1.33 -6.40 -4.80
CA ASP A 153 0.72 -7.31 -5.78
C ASP A 153 -0.56 -6.80 -6.49
N THR A 154 -0.91 -5.50 -6.38
CA THR A 154 -2.03 -4.92 -7.17
C THR A 154 -1.51 -4.21 -8.42
N TRP A 155 -2.40 -3.97 -9.38
CA TRP A 155 -2.01 -3.71 -10.77
C TRP A 155 -1.10 -2.49 -10.97
N GLN A 156 -1.31 -1.39 -10.23
CA GLN A 156 -0.45 -0.22 -10.38
C GLN A 156 0.89 -0.35 -9.61
N PRO A 157 0.94 -0.84 -8.35
CA PRO A 157 2.20 -1.20 -7.68
C PRO A 157 3.05 -2.21 -8.45
N MET A 158 2.46 -3.23 -9.06
CA MET A 158 3.17 -4.18 -9.93
C MET A 158 3.93 -3.50 -11.08
N SER A 159 3.46 -2.33 -11.55
CA SER A 159 4.12 -1.56 -12.62
C SER A 159 5.39 -0.82 -12.18
N VAL A 160 5.65 -0.71 -10.87
CA VAL A 160 6.86 -0.12 -10.27
C VAL A 160 7.71 -1.11 -9.47
N CYS A 161 7.32 -2.39 -9.38
CA CYS A 161 8.25 -3.44 -8.98
C CYS A 161 9.31 -3.68 -10.08
N ASP A 162 10.46 -4.28 -9.74
CA ASP A 162 11.50 -4.57 -10.76
C ASP A 162 10.95 -5.43 -11.90
N PRO A 163 11.04 -4.98 -13.18
CA PRO A 163 10.58 -5.76 -14.32
C PRO A 163 11.38 -7.05 -14.56
N GLN A 164 12.64 -7.15 -14.11
CA GLN A 164 13.56 -8.25 -14.43
C GLN A 164 13.97 -9.01 -13.17
N GLY A 165 13.58 -10.28 -13.07
CA GLY A 165 13.78 -11.12 -11.88
C GLY A 165 12.84 -10.79 -10.71
N GLY A 166 12.01 -9.74 -10.81
CA GLY A 166 10.93 -9.45 -9.88
C GLY A 166 9.75 -10.42 -10.05
N MET A 167 8.98 -10.62 -8.99
CA MET A 167 7.86 -11.59 -8.94
C MET A 167 6.74 -11.35 -9.97
N HIS A 168 6.76 -10.20 -10.67
CA HIS A 168 5.72 -9.79 -11.62
C HIS A 168 6.20 -9.76 -13.08
N GLU A 169 7.39 -10.29 -13.40
CA GLU A 169 7.94 -10.31 -14.77
C GLU A 169 6.96 -10.91 -15.81
N LEU A 170 6.17 -11.91 -15.41
CA LEU A 170 5.12 -12.54 -16.24
C LEU A 170 4.00 -11.58 -16.69
N TRP A 171 3.88 -10.40 -16.08
CA TRP A 171 2.87 -9.38 -16.39
C TRP A 171 3.43 -8.21 -17.22
N GLN A 172 4.69 -8.28 -17.65
CA GLN A 172 5.24 -7.34 -18.63
C GLN A 172 4.35 -7.30 -19.90
N GLY A 173 4.13 -6.10 -20.43
CA GLY A 173 3.33 -5.87 -21.64
C GLY A 173 1.84 -5.57 -21.40
N VAL A 174 1.28 -5.93 -20.22
CA VAL A 174 -0.08 -5.52 -19.81
C VAL A 174 -0.09 -4.46 -18.70
N LEU A 175 1.03 -4.30 -17.99
CA LEU A 175 1.26 -3.21 -17.03
C LEU A 175 1.62 -1.88 -17.75
N GLN A 176 1.31 -0.75 -17.11
CA GLN A 176 1.73 0.57 -17.59
C GLN A 176 3.26 0.68 -17.58
N ARG A 177 3.86 1.18 -18.67
CA ARG A 177 5.32 1.34 -18.78
C ARG A 177 5.82 2.55 -17.97
N GLN A 178 6.38 2.30 -16.80
CA GLN A 178 7.02 3.32 -15.96
C GLN A 178 8.48 3.58 -16.39
N VAL A 179 9.15 4.54 -15.75
CA VAL A 179 10.58 4.84 -15.94
C VAL A 179 11.37 4.11 -14.86
N PHE A 180 12.47 3.46 -15.22
CA PHE A 180 13.34 2.74 -14.31
C PHE A 180 14.78 3.25 -14.44
N ALA A 181 15.33 3.77 -13.34
CA ALA A 181 16.78 3.87 -13.14
C ALA A 181 17.35 2.47 -12.84
N ASP A 182 18.65 2.29 -13.01
CA ASP A 182 19.32 1.06 -12.57
C ASP A 182 19.34 0.93 -11.04
N ALA A 183 19.73 -0.23 -10.52
CA ALA A 183 19.63 -0.53 -9.09
C ALA A 183 20.61 0.34 -8.27
N PRO A 184 20.19 0.90 -7.12
CA PRO A 184 21.01 1.84 -6.37
C PRO A 184 22.21 1.15 -5.72
N PRO A 185 23.43 1.69 -5.87
CA PRO A 185 24.62 1.12 -5.22
C PRO A 185 24.55 1.15 -3.69
N VAL A 186 25.30 0.24 -3.04
CA VAL A 186 25.42 0.20 -1.57
C VAL A 186 26.15 1.45 -1.06
N ALA A 187 27.22 1.84 -1.74
CA ALA A 187 27.95 3.09 -1.50
C ALA A 187 27.24 4.29 -2.13
N TYR A 188 27.68 5.50 -1.79
CA TYR A 188 27.32 6.69 -2.54
C TYR A 188 28.29 6.90 -3.71
N GLU A 189 27.75 7.04 -4.91
CA GLU A 189 28.48 7.24 -6.17
C GLU A 189 27.84 8.43 -6.90
N GLU A 190 28.59 9.52 -7.08
CA GLU A 190 28.06 10.74 -7.72
C GLU A 190 27.59 10.47 -9.16
N SER A 191 28.24 9.53 -9.87
CA SER A 191 27.82 9.06 -11.19
C SER A 191 26.42 8.43 -11.22
N TYR A 192 25.98 7.80 -10.13
CA TYR A 192 24.59 7.32 -10.01
C TYR A 192 23.64 8.44 -9.58
N ALA A 193 24.10 9.39 -8.76
CA ALA A 193 23.34 10.59 -8.42
C ALA A 193 23.04 11.45 -9.67
N ASP A 194 24.03 11.63 -10.56
CA ASP A 194 23.85 12.32 -11.84
C ASP A 194 22.89 11.57 -12.77
N GLN A 195 22.97 10.24 -12.86
CA GLN A 195 22.00 9.43 -13.61
C GLN A 195 20.56 9.62 -13.09
N LEU A 196 20.36 9.71 -11.77
CA LEU A 196 19.05 10.00 -11.19
C LEU A 196 18.55 11.41 -11.57
N ARG A 197 19.43 12.43 -11.47
CA ARG A 197 19.11 13.82 -11.87
C ARG A 197 18.72 13.90 -13.34
N GLU A 198 19.58 13.38 -14.23
CA GLU A 198 19.33 13.34 -15.68
C GLU A 198 18.01 12.62 -16.03
N LEU A 199 17.70 11.50 -15.36
CA LEU A 199 16.51 10.71 -15.67
C LEU A 199 15.22 11.39 -15.17
N ILE A 200 15.28 12.10 -14.05
CA ILE A 200 14.16 12.91 -13.54
C ILE A 200 13.94 14.13 -14.44
N GLU A 201 15.00 14.85 -14.83
CA GLU A 201 14.92 16.00 -15.76
C GLU A 201 14.34 15.59 -17.12
N ARG A 202 14.94 14.58 -17.75
CA ARG A 202 14.58 14.08 -19.09
C ARG A 202 13.12 13.65 -19.23
N HIS A 203 12.50 13.23 -18.14
CA HIS A 203 11.10 12.78 -18.10
C HIS A 203 10.17 13.70 -17.29
N ALA A 204 10.64 14.89 -16.88
CA ALA A 204 9.94 15.78 -15.93
C ALA A 204 8.48 16.11 -16.32
N ASP A 205 8.19 16.34 -17.60
CA ASP A 205 6.83 16.67 -18.06
C ASP A 205 5.86 15.48 -18.15
N GLU A 206 6.35 14.24 -18.07
CA GLU A 206 5.52 13.04 -18.00
C GLU A 206 5.56 12.31 -16.65
N LEU A 207 6.51 12.61 -15.77
CA LEU A 207 6.57 12.07 -14.42
C LEU A 207 5.59 12.74 -13.46
N ALA A 208 4.65 11.96 -12.93
CA ALA A 208 3.81 12.35 -11.80
C ALA A 208 4.59 12.30 -10.47
N ALA A 209 5.39 11.25 -10.28
CA ALA A 209 6.17 11.04 -9.08
C ALA A 209 7.37 10.11 -9.28
N VAL A 210 8.36 10.25 -8.40
CA VAL A 210 9.33 9.19 -8.07
C VAL A 210 8.76 8.36 -6.91
N ILE A 211 8.88 7.03 -6.95
CA ILE A 211 8.54 6.14 -5.83
C ILE A 211 9.69 5.16 -5.53
N VAL A 212 10.07 5.07 -4.25
CA VAL A 212 11.17 4.18 -3.79
C VAL A 212 10.91 3.62 -2.38
N GLU A 213 11.41 2.41 -2.10
CA GLU A 213 11.67 1.94 -0.73
C GLU A 213 12.94 2.64 -0.19
N PRO A 214 12.89 3.46 0.88
CA PRO A 214 14.04 4.24 1.33
C PRO A 214 15.05 3.42 2.16
N VAL A 215 16.34 3.58 1.87
CA VAL A 215 17.52 2.90 2.46
C VAL A 215 17.59 1.39 2.23
N VAL A 216 16.46 0.66 2.25
CA VAL A 216 16.43 -0.81 2.09
C VAL A 216 15.32 -1.24 1.14
N GLN A 217 15.70 -1.88 0.03
CA GLN A 217 14.77 -2.61 -0.84
C GLN A 217 14.48 -3.99 -0.23
N GLY A 218 13.26 -4.21 0.24
CA GLY A 218 12.88 -5.38 1.02
C GLY A 218 12.71 -6.63 0.18
N ALA A 219 11.53 -6.83 -0.40
CA ALA A 219 11.17 -8.10 -1.05
C ALA A 219 11.89 -8.32 -2.40
N GLY A 220 12.40 -7.25 -3.03
CA GLY A 220 13.22 -7.38 -4.24
C GLY A 220 14.63 -7.94 -4.01
N GLY A 221 15.08 -8.06 -2.75
CA GLY A 221 16.33 -8.79 -2.43
C GLY A 221 17.13 -8.33 -1.22
N MET A 222 16.53 -7.64 -0.22
CA MET A 222 17.22 -7.12 0.97
C MET A 222 18.46 -6.26 0.65
N ARG A 223 18.34 -5.38 -0.35
CA ARG A 223 19.45 -4.52 -0.80
C ARG A 223 19.45 -3.19 -0.06
N PHE A 224 20.55 -2.92 0.62
CA PHE A 224 20.83 -1.63 1.24
C PHE A 224 21.46 -0.69 0.22
N HIS A 225 21.09 0.58 0.24
CA HIS A 225 21.72 1.64 -0.57
C HIS A 225 22.04 2.85 0.30
N SER A 226 22.95 3.71 -0.17
CA SER A 226 23.32 4.91 0.57
C SER A 226 22.11 5.83 0.81
N PRO A 227 21.78 6.18 2.07
CA PRO A 227 20.70 7.12 2.37
C PRO A 227 20.84 8.48 1.68
N ALA A 228 22.07 8.87 1.29
CA ALA A 228 22.33 10.13 0.60
C ALA A 228 21.59 10.26 -0.75
N TYR A 229 21.29 9.15 -1.44
CA TYR A 229 20.49 9.18 -2.67
C TYR A 229 19.06 9.71 -2.43
N LEU A 230 18.51 9.58 -1.23
CA LEU A 230 17.19 10.11 -0.90
C LEU A 230 17.17 11.65 -0.87
N ARG A 231 18.33 12.30 -0.61
CA ARG A 231 18.47 13.76 -0.78
C ARG A 231 18.53 14.14 -2.26
N VAL A 232 19.32 13.42 -3.06
CA VAL A 232 19.40 13.62 -4.51
C VAL A 232 18.01 13.49 -5.17
N LEU A 233 17.22 12.49 -4.76
CA LEU A 233 15.83 12.33 -5.23
C LEU A 233 14.93 13.50 -4.81
N ARG A 234 15.03 14.01 -3.58
CA ARG A 234 14.27 15.19 -3.10
C ARG A 234 14.64 16.43 -3.91
N GLU A 235 15.92 16.74 -4.00
CA GLU A 235 16.48 17.89 -4.72
C GLU A 235 16.07 17.89 -6.21
N ALA A 236 16.19 16.75 -6.90
CA ALA A 236 15.76 16.61 -8.28
C ALA A 236 14.23 16.66 -8.45
N CYS A 237 13.46 16.07 -7.54
CA CYS A 237 12.00 16.18 -7.53
C CYS A 237 11.55 17.64 -7.39
N ASP A 238 12.16 18.41 -6.50
CA ASP A 238 11.83 19.82 -6.28
C ASP A 238 12.25 20.71 -7.46
N ALA A 239 13.43 20.47 -8.05
CA ALA A 239 13.91 21.21 -9.21
C ALA A 239 13.05 21.02 -10.48
N HIS A 240 12.52 19.81 -10.68
CA HIS A 240 11.77 19.44 -11.88
C HIS A 240 10.25 19.31 -11.66
N ASP A 241 9.76 19.76 -10.50
CA ASP A 241 8.34 19.79 -10.12
C ASP A 241 7.71 18.39 -10.27
N VAL A 242 8.33 17.38 -9.65
CA VAL A 242 7.91 15.97 -9.56
C VAL A 242 7.66 15.66 -8.07
N LEU A 243 6.65 14.83 -7.75
CA LEU A 243 6.38 14.45 -6.35
C LEU A 243 7.30 13.30 -5.91
N LEU A 244 7.75 13.30 -4.65
CA LEU A 244 8.50 12.17 -4.07
C LEU A 244 7.58 11.28 -3.23
N VAL A 245 7.63 9.97 -3.45
CA VAL A 245 6.91 8.96 -2.66
C VAL A 245 7.90 8.01 -1.99
N PHE A 246 7.81 7.87 -0.67
CA PHE A 246 8.54 6.81 0.05
C PHE A 246 7.59 5.67 0.43
N ASP A 247 7.97 4.45 0.04
CA ASP A 247 7.34 3.22 0.51
C ASP A 247 8.03 2.74 1.79
N GLU A 248 7.49 3.17 2.93
CA GLU A 248 7.95 2.79 4.26
C GLU A 248 7.14 1.63 4.84
N ILE A 249 6.43 0.86 4.00
CA ILE A 249 5.66 -0.31 4.42
C ILE A 249 6.58 -1.39 5.02
N ALA A 250 7.83 -1.49 4.55
CA ALA A 250 8.84 -2.41 5.09
C ALA A 250 9.77 -1.77 6.14
N THR A 251 10.16 -0.50 5.94
CA THR A 251 11.27 0.14 6.66
C THR A 251 10.85 0.99 7.86
N GLY A 252 9.57 1.37 7.94
CA GLY A 252 9.04 2.17 9.03
C GLY A 252 8.90 1.43 10.37
N PHE A 253 8.52 2.18 11.40
CA PHE A 253 8.34 1.72 12.78
C PHE A 253 9.59 1.08 13.40
N GLY A 254 10.77 1.65 13.14
CA GLY A 254 12.03 1.25 13.78
C GLY A 254 12.86 0.20 13.02
N ARG A 255 12.38 -0.33 11.88
CA ARG A 255 13.00 -1.50 11.23
C ARG A 255 14.43 -1.28 10.78
N THR A 256 14.81 -0.04 10.43
CA THR A 256 16.16 0.34 9.98
C THR A 256 17.00 1.02 11.08
N GLY A 257 16.57 0.98 12.34
CA GLY A 257 17.23 1.62 13.48
C GLY A 257 16.82 3.08 13.72
N ALA A 258 16.35 3.79 12.69
CA ALA A 258 15.57 5.03 12.83
C ALA A 258 14.07 4.72 12.80
N LEU A 259 13.21 5.67 13.22
CA LEU A 259 11.76 5.42 13.31
C LEU A 259 11.14 5.20 11.93
N PHE A 260 11.54 6.02 10.97
CA PHE A 260 11.36 5.83 9.53
C PHE A 260 12.71 5.93 8.84
N ALA A 261 12.91 5.25 7.72
CA ALA A 261 14.20 5.29 7.03
C ALA A 261 14.49 6.65 6.36
N ALA A 262 13.45 7.45 6.10
CA ALA A 262 13.53 8.87 5.78
C ALA A 262 14.34 9.69 6.81
N ASP A 263 14.28 9.32 8.09
CA ASP A 263 14.93 10.03 9.20
C ASP A 263 16.46 9.95 9.12
N HIS A 264 17.03 8.93 8.46
CA HIS A 264 18.50 8.78 8.28
C HIS A 264 19.14 9.94 7.50
N VAL A 265 18.33 10.75 6.79
CA VAL A 265 18.78 11.97 6.11
C VAL A 265 17.90 13.20 6.34
N GLY A 266 16.80 13.07 7.11
CA GLY A 266 15.86 14.18 7.36
C GLY A 266 15.09 14.65 6.12
N VAL A 267 14.75 13.73 5.21
CA VAL A 267 14.02 14.05 3.96
C VAL A 267 12.54 13.76 4.10
N THR A 268 11.69 14.78 3.95
CA THR A 268 10.23 14.59 3.83
C THR A 268 9.83 14.28 2.39
N PRO A 269 9.13 13.16 2.11
CA PRO A 269 8.49 12.90 0.83
C PRO A 269 7.15 13.65 0.72
N ASP A 270 6.65 13.87 -0.49
CA ASP A 270 5.31 14.45 -0.71
C ASP A 270 4.18 13.48 -0.28
N VAL A 271 4.44 12.18 -0.37
CA VAL A 271 3.54 11.08 -0.01
C VAL A 271 4.34 9.95 0.65
N MET A 272 3.79 9.28 1.67
CA MET A 272 4.45 8.19 2.39
C MET A 272 3.48 7.02 2.59
N CYS A 273 3.87 5.81 2.20
CA CYS A 273 3.10 4.58 2.40
C CYS A 273 3.57 3.84 3.65
N LEU A 274 2.63 3.36 4.48
CA LEU A 274 2.89 2.64 5.72
C LEU A 274 2.01 1.39 5.81
N GLY A 275 2.51 0.33 6.45
CA GLY A 275 1.79 -0.93 6.67
C GLY A 275 2.59 -1.87 7.58
N LYS A 276 2.44 -3.19 7.39
CA LYS A 276 3.12 -4.27 8.13
C LYS A 276 3.21 -4.02 9.66
N ALA A 277 4.30 -3.40 10.11
CA ALA A 277 4.57 -3.09 11.51
C ALA A 277 3.57 -2.09 12.14
N LEU A 278 2.82 -1.34 11.34
CA LEU A 278 1.75 -0.41 11.76
C LEU A 278 0.75 -0.99 12.79
N THR A 279 0.49 -2.30 12.74
CA THR A 279 -0.44 -2.99 13.65
C THR A 279 0.26 -3.96 14.62
N GLY A 280 1.59 -4.03 14.59
CA GLY A 280 2.35 -5.08 15.28
C GLY A 280 2.01 -6.49 14.79
N GLY A 281 1.56 -6.65 13.54
CA GLY A 281 1.19 -7.94 12.94
C GLY A 281 -0.18 -8.50 13.37
N TYR A 282 -0.96 -7.76 14.17
CA TYR A 282 -2.25 -8.24 14.68
C TYR A 282 -3.35 -8.30 13.61
N LEU A 283 -3.31 -7.38 12.64
CA LEU A 283 -4.41 -7.06 11.73
C LEU A 283 -3.87 -6.48 10.43
N THR A 284 -4.59 -6.67 9.32
CA THR A 284 -4.30 -5.94 8.08
C THR A 284 -4.76 -4.49 8.20
N LEU A 285 -3.84 -3.56 8.02
CA LEU A 285 -4.07 -2.11 7.95
C LEU A 285 -2.88 -1.48 7.24
N ALA A 286 -3.13 -0.41 6.52
CA ALA A 286 -2.12 0.44 5.91
C ALA A 286 -2.54 1.92 5.99
N ALA A 287 -1.60 2.82 5.72
CA ALA A 287 -1.87 4.25 5.64
C ALA A 287 -1.07 4.88 4.49
N THR A 288 -1.67 5.89 3.86
CA THR A 288 -0.99 6.77 2.92
C THR A 288 -1.02 8.17 3.52
N LEU A 289 0.13 8.69 3.92
CA LEU A 289 0.27 10.06 4.38
C LEU A 289 0.60 10.96 3.18
N CYS A 290 0.18 12.23 3.21
CA CYS A 290 0.62 13.21 2.24
C CYS A 290 0.69 14.62 2.82
N THR A 291 1.46 15.48 2.15
CA THR A 291 1.63 16.89 2.52
C THR A 291 0.36 17.71 2.25
N ALA A 292 0.22 18.84 2.94
CA ALA A 292 -0.84 19.80 2.64
C ALA A 292 -0.82 20.21 1.15
N ARG A 293 0.36 20.43 0.55
CA ARG A 293 0.54 20.70 -0.91
C ARG A 293 -0.22 19.70 -1.77
N VAL A 294 -0.06 18.40 -1.51
CA VAL A 294 -0.71 17.33 -2.30
C VAL A 294 -2.24 17.34 -2.13
N ALA A 295 -2.74 17.41 -0.89
CA ALA A 295 -4.18 17.39 -0.63
C ALA A 295 -4.90 18.64 -1.17
N ASP A 296 -4.29 19.82 -1.04
CA ASP A 296 -4.80 21.07 -1.59
C ASP A 296 -4.85 21.03 -3.12
N GLY A 297 -3.77 20.55 -3.77
CA GLY A 297 -3.70 20.43 -5.22
C GLY A 297 -4.77 19.48 -5.78
N ILE A 298 -5.00 18.33 -5.12
CA ILE A 298 -6.10 17.41 -5.42
C ILE A 298 -7.47 18.09 -5.29
N SER A 299 -7.66 18.94 -4.28
CA SER A 299 -8.94 19.59 -3.96
C SER A 299 -9.27 20.81 -4.84
N ARG A 300 -8.29 21.35 -5.58
CA ARG A 300 -8.45 22.45 -6.54
C ARG A 300 -9.07 22.01 -7.87
N GLY A 301 -9.06 20.72 -8.20
CA GLY A 301 -9.58 20.19 -9.46
C GLY A 301 -11.12 20.19 -9.57
N ARG A 302 -11.64 19.92 -10.78
CA ARG A 302 -13.09 19.82 -11.05
C ARG A 302 -13.78 18.74 -10.18
N CYS A 303 -13.07 17.67 -9.81
CA CYS A 303 -13.47 16.76 -8.75
C CYS A 303 -12.73 17.12 -7.45
N ARG A 304 -13.38 17.88 -6.57
CA ARG A 304 -12.84 18.36 -5.28
C ARG A 304 -12.65 17.27 -4.20
N CYS A 305 -12.53 16.01 -4.58
CA CYS A 305 -12.40 14.87 -3.66
C CYS A 305 -11.55 13.76 -4.27
N SER A 306 -10.79 13.06 -3.43
CA SER A 306 -10.11 11.81 -3.82
C SER A 306 -11.15 10.77 -4.22
N ARG A 307 -10.99 10.16 -5.40
CA ARG A 307 -11.89 9.09 -5.88
C ARG A 307 -11.39 7.70 -5.41
N THR A 308 -11.25 7.56 -4.09
CA THR A 308 -10.83 6.31 -3.42
C THR A 308 -11.52 6.16 -2.08
N GLY A 309 -11.92 4.95 -1.72
CA GLY A 309 -12.57 4.64 -0.44
C GLY A 309 -12.87 3.13 -0.34
N PRO A 310 -11.97 2.32 0.26
CA PRO A 310 -12.22 0.90 0.45
C PRO A 310 -13.30 0.66 1.52
N PRO A 311 -14.15 -0.38 1.42
CA PRO A 311 -15.22 -0.63 2.39
C PRO A 311 -14.71 -0.92 3.81
N SER A 312 -13.49 -1.41 3.91
CA SER A 312 -12.77 -1.94 5.08
C SER A 312 -12.14 -0.88 5.99
N TRP A 313 -12.22 0.41 5.65
CA TRP A 313 -11.54 1.53 6.32
C TRP A 313 -11.48 1.43 7.87
N ALA A 314 -10.33 1.83 8.42
CA ALA A 314 -10.10 2.03 9.85
C ALA A 314 -10.58 0.90 10.79
N THR A 315 -10.56 -0.35 10.35
CA THR A 315 -10.81 -1.53 11.20
C THR A 315 -9.74 -1.69 12.27
N ARG A 316 -9.99 -0.99 13.40
CA ARG A 316 -9.25 -1.00 14.68
C ARG A 316 -7.92 -0.22 14.66
N SER A 317 -7.58 0.33 15.82
CA SER A 317 -6.28 0.93 16.13
C SER A 317 -6.08 0.86 17.65
N PRO A 318 -4.91 0.46 18.16
CA PRO A 318 -4.75 0.24 19.61
C PRO A 318 -4.69 1.57 20.39
N PRO A 319 -5.38 1.72 21.54
CA PRO A 319 -5.39 2.96 22.30
C PRO A 319 -4.26 3.05 23.36
N ARG A 320 -3.88 4.31 23.65
CA ARG A 320 -3.19 4.78 24.87
C ARG A 320 -1.81 4.20 25.20
N TRP A 321 -0.77 4.95 24.80
CA TRP A 321 0.34 5.20 25.71
C TRP A 321 -0.05 6.29 26.74
N ARG A 322 0.16 6.02 28.04
CA ARG A 322 0.12 7.04 29.11
C ARG A 322 1.56 7.45 29.42
N THR A 323 1.95 8.68 29.07
CA THR A 323 3.15 9.29 29.68
C THR A 323 2.88 9.59 31.16
N PRO A 324 3.83 9.30 32.07
CA PRO A 324 3.73 9.77 33.45
C PRO A 324 3.82 11.30 33.47
N ARG A 325 2.83 11.97 34.07
CA ARG A 325 2.98 13.40 34.42
C ARG A 325 3.76 13.50 35.72
N SER A 326 4.90 14.19 35.68
CA SER A 326 5.62 14.61 36.88
C SER A 326 4.78 15.62 37.68
N THR A 327 4.62 15.37 38.98
CA THR A 327 3.78 16.20 39.86
C THR A 327 4.53 17.45 40.32
N CYS A 328 4.61 18.48 39.47
CA CYS A 328 5.20 19.76 39.86
C CYS A 328 4.19 20.59 40.68
N CYS A 329 4.27 20.51 42.01
CA CYS A 329 3.40 21.25 42.92
C CYS A 329 3.81 22.73 43.03
N SER A 330 3.14 23.61 42.28
CA SER A 330 3.02 25.03 42.67
C SER A 330 1.67 25.61 42.27
N GLY A 331 0.98 26.23 43.22
CA GLY A 331 -0.37 26.76 43.04
C GLY A 331 -0.76 27.66 44.21
N ARG A 332 -0.41 28.95 44.11
CA ARG A 332 -0.76 29.96 45.13
C ARG A 332 -2.26 30.26 45.11
N THR A 333 -2.80 30.61 46.27
CA THR A 333 -4.20 30.99 46.45
C THR A 333 -4.51 32.39 45.87
N GLY A 334 -5.67 32.54 45.23
CA GLY A 334 -6.12 33.81 44.65
C GLY A 334 -7.65 33.82 44.45
N ARG A 335 -8.36 34.76 45.07
CA ARG A 335 -9.84 34.80 45.17
C ARG A 335 -10.53 35.12 43.83
N PRO A 336 -11.78 34.66 43.61
CA PRO A 336 -12.63 35.11 42.50
C PRO A 336 -13.33 36.45 42.80
N ARG A 337 -13.82 37.11 41.74
CA ARG A 337 -14.89 38.12 41.80
C ARG A 337 -15.91 37.93 40.66
N SER A 338 -17.06 38.56 40.80
CA SER A 338 -18.34 38.18 40.18
C SER A 338 -18.91 39.24 39.22
N SER A 339 -20.00 38.86 38.53
CA SER A 339 -20.86 39.67 37.64
C SER A 339 -20.22 40.14 36.30
N GLY A 340 -20.95 40.29 35.19
CA GLY A 340 -22.32 39.84 34.88
C GLY A 340 -23.23 40.91 34.28
N SER A 341 -23.94 40.60 33.19
CA SER A 341 -25.19 41.26 32.77
C SER A 341 -25.84 40.51 31.58
N ARG A 342 -27.10 40.82 31.26
CA ARG A 342 -27.87 40.24 30.14
C ARG A 342 -28.02 41.24 29.00
N ARG A 343 -27.94 40.76 27.75
CA ARG A 343 -28.60 41.23 26.50
C ARG A 343 -28.32 40.16 25.43
N GLY A 344 -29.22 39.77 24.52
CA GLY A 344 -30.65 40.10 24.42
C GLY A 344 -31.06 40.63 23.04
N CYS A 345 -31.07 39.79 22.01
CA CYS A 345 -31.94 39.89 20.82
C CYS A 345 -31.78 38.66 19.91
N ALA A 346 -32.76 38.41 19.04
CA ALA A 346 -32.75 37.31 18.06
C ALA A 346 -32.71 37.84 16.62
N ARG A 347 -32.19 37.05 15.67
CA ARG A 347 -32.66 36.92 14.27
C ARG A 347 -31.75 35.99 13.45
N GLY A 348 -32.35 35.34 12.45
CA GLY A 348 -31.66 34.93 11.20
C GLY A 348 -30.84 33.63 11.24
N SER A 349 -31.47 32.51 10.90
CA SER A 349 -30.74 31.38 10.31
C SER A 349 -30.27 31.78 8.90
N PRO A 350 -28.97 31.64 8.54
CA PRO A 350 -28.53 31.86 7.17
C PRO A 350 -29.09 30.76 6.23
N PRO A 351 -29.35 31.06 4.95
CA PRO A 351 -29.86 30.08 3.99
C PRO A 351 -28.80 29.01 3.68
N ARG A 352 -29.24 27.78 3.45
CA ARG A 352 -28.38 26.72 2.89
C ARG A 352 -28.06 27.06 1.43
N PRO A 353 -26.80 26.96 0.96
CA PRO A 353 -26.49 27.10 -0.45
C PRO A 353 -27.09 25.92 -1.23
N THR A 354 -28.10 26.19 -2.06
CA THR A 354 -28.66 25.23 -3.01
C THR A 354 -27.72 25.07 -4.20
N CYS A 355 -27.19 23.87 -4.41
CA CYS A 355 -26.45 23.53 -5.62
C CYS A 355 -27.42 22.98 -6.68
N PRO A 356 -27.69 23.69 -7.80
CA PRO A 356 -28.67 23.26 -8.79
C PRO A 356 -28.05 22.29 -9.82
N GLU A 357 -27.49 21.16 -9.36
CA GLU A 357 -27.14 20.00 -10.21
C GLU A 357 -26.73 18.79 -9.35
N CYS A 358 -27.61 18.40 -8.42
CA CYS A 358 -27.44 17.19 -7.60
C CYS A 358 -28.68 16.31 -7.75
N GLY A 359 -28.69 15.49 -8.79
CA GLY A 359 -29.79 14.56 -9.09
C GLY A 359 -30.08 13.63 -7.91
N THR A 360 -31.36 13.40 -7.64
CA THR A 360 -31.83 12.51 -6.57
C THR A 360 -31.31 11.10 -6.76
N TYR A 361 -30.63 10.55 -5.74
CA TYR A 361 -30.27 9.13 -5.68
C TYR A 361 -31.54 8.29 -5.47
N GLY A 362 -32.20 7.93 -6.57
CA GLY A 362 -33.34 7.01 -6.58
C GLY A 362 -32.87 5.57 -6.33
N SER A 363 -33.39 4.93 -5.29
CA SER A 363 -33.11 3.53 -4.99
C SER A 363 -33.94 2.60 -5.87
N SER A 364 -33.33 1.99 -6.88
CA SER A 364 -33.93 0.94 -7.71
C SER A 364 -32.96 -0.22 -7.91
N GLY A 365 -33.18 -1.33 -7.21
CA GLY A 365 -32.49 -2.60 -7.46
C GLY A 365 -33.03 -3.29 -8.72
N PRO A 366 -32.22 -4.08 -9.45
CA PRO A 366 -32.67 -4.76 -10.66
C PRO A 366 -33.57 -5.96 -10.33
N SER A 367 -34.85 -5.89 -10.74
CA SER A 367 -35.74 -7.04 -10.80
C SER A 367 -35.37 -7.96 -11.98
N VAL A 368 -35.31 -9.26 -11.75
CA VAL A 368 -35.01 -10.26 -12.79
C VAL A 368 -36.26 -10.54 -13.64
N SER A 369 -36.11 -10.50 -14.98
CA SER A 369 -37.12 -11.05 -15.90
C SER A 369 -36.45 -11.61 -17.17
N PHE A 370 -36.69 -12.89 -17.46
CA PHE A 370 -36.34 -13.50 -18.75
C PHE A 370 -37.44 -13.22 -19.79
N SER A 371 -37.04 -12.98 -21.04
CA SER A 371 -37.91 -13.22 -22.20
C SER A 371 -37.05 -13.51 -23.43
N SER A 372 -37.52 -14.39 -24.30
CA SER A 372 -36.78 -14.94 -25.44
C SER A 372 -37.41 -14.56 -26.78
N THR A 373 -36.59 -14.16 -27.76
CA THR A 373 -36.96 -14.16 -29.17
C THR A 373 -35.77 -14.57 -30.04
N ALA A 374 -36.03 -15.36 -31.08
CA ALA A 374 -35.02 -15.92 -31.98
C ALA A 374 -35.13 -15.35 -33.40
N PRO A 375 -34.02 -15.18 -34.14
CA PRO A 375 -34.05 -14.70 -35.53
C PRO A 375 -34.31 -15.83 -36.54
N ARG A 376 -35.15 -15.57 -37.55
CA ARG A 376 -35.36 -16.46 -38.71
C ARG A 376 -34.86 -15.83 -40.03
N ARG A 377 -33.81 -16.45 -40.58
CA ARG A 377 -33.44 -16.66 -42.01
C ARG A 377 -33.97 -15.72 -43.12
N GLY A 378 -33.04 -15.32 -43.99
CA GLY A 378 -33.28 -15.00 -45.42
C GLY A 378 -32.63 -13.68 -45.86
N GLY A 379 -31.96 -13.56 -47.01
CA GLY A 379 -31.60 -14.56 -48.04
C GLY A 379 -30.81 -13.91 -49.20
N HIS A 380 -30.28 -14.74 -50.12
CA HIS A 380 -29.40 -14.39 -51.26
C HIS A 380 -27.99 -13.86 -50.90
N GLY A 381 -26.94 -14.07 -51.72
CA GLY A 381 -26.82 -15.02 -52.84
C GLY A 381 -25.87 -14.56 -53.94
N GLY A 382 -24.69 -15.19 -54.06
CA GLY A 382 -23.75 -14.96 -55.16
C GLY A 382 -22.52 -15.88 -55.11
N ARG A 383 -22.14 -16.44 -56.26
CA ARG A 383 -20.83 -17.08 -56.53
C ARG A 383 -20.06 -16.16 -57.50
N ASP A 384 -18.87 -16.41 -58.03
CA ASP A 384 -17.84 -17.49 -57.99
C ASP A 384 -16.48 -16.74 -58.20
N THR A 385 -15.26 -17.29 -58.23
CA THR A 385 -14.71 -18.63 -58.49
C THR A 385 -13.61 -18.98 -57.46
N GLY A 386 -12.90 -20.09 -57.63
CA GLY A 386 -11.71 -20.44 -56.82
C GLY A 386 -10.44 -20.70 -57.65
N ARG A 387 -9.29 -20.81 -56.97
CA ARG A 387 -8.06 -21.37 -57.54
C ARG A 387 -7.37 -22.34 -56.56
N ARG A 388 -6.58 -23.27 -57.11
CA ARG A 388 -6.09 -24.48 -56.41
C ARG A 388 -4.62 -24.39 -55.98
N ALA A 389 -4.36 -25.04 -54.84
CA ALA A 389 -3.28 -26.03 -54.60
C ALA A 389 -1.82 -25.61 -54.30
N ARG A 390 -1.32 -26.30 -53.24
CA ARG A 390 0.02 -26.89 -53.03
C ARG A 390 1.20 -25.98 -52.63
N GLY A 391 1.65 -26.21 -51.40
CA GLY A 391 3.01 -25.95 -50.91
C GLY A 391 3.24 -26.73 -49.61
N ARG A 392 3.93 -27.88 -49.66
CA ARG A 392 4.44 -28.59 -48.47
C ARG A 392 5.92 -28.24 -48.30
N VAL A 393 6.39 -28.16 -47.06
CA VAL A 393 7.48 -28.97 -46.49
C VAL A 393 7.68 -28.55 -45.03
N ALA A 394 8.12 -29.48 -44.18
CA ALA A 394 8.52 -29.22 -42.80
C ALA A 394 9.95 -29.75 -42.59
N ALA A 395 10.69 -29.14 -41.67
CA ALA A 395 11.96 -29.64 -41.16
C ALA A 395 12.07 -29.29 -39.66
N ALA A 396 12.84 -30.08 -38.91
CA ALA A 396 12.89 -30.02 -37.46
C ALA A 396 14.28 -29.65 -36.91
N VAL A 397 14.30 -29.43 -35.59
CA VAL A 397 15.43 -29.15 -34.68
C VAL A 397 16.69 -30.01 -34.92
N PRO A 398 17.87 -29.57 -34.44
CA PRO A 398 18.32 -30.19 -33.18
C PRO A 398 18.86 -29.20 -32.12
N ARG A 399 18.72 -29.60 -30.85
CA ARG A 399 19.50 -29.07 -29.70
C ARG A 399 20.76 -29.93 -29.50
N PRO A 400 21.83 -29.38 -28.91
CA PRO A 400 22.78 -30.16 -28.12
C PRO A 400 22.31 -30.28 -26.65
N ARG A 401 22.30 -31.51 -26.14
CA ARG A 401 22.87 -31.85 -24.83
C ARG A 401 24.31 -32.37 -25.13
N LEU A 402 25.24 -32.59 -24.21
CA LEU A 402 25.23 -32.79 -22.76
C LEU A 402 26.69 -32.60 -22.29
N HIS A 403 26.96 -32.30 -21.02
CA HIS A 403 28.08 -32.93 -20.32
C HIS A 403 27.98 -32.77 -18.80
N ASP A 404 27.99 -33.90 -18.09
CA ASP A 404 28.27 -33.94 -16.66
C ASP A 404 29.78 -33.82 -16.41
N ALA A 405 30.14 -33.16 -15.31
CA ALA A 405 31.49 -33.15 -14.75
C ALA A 405 31.40 -33.09 -13.22
N ALA A 406 31.23 -34.25 -12.58
CA ALA A 406 31.28 -34.36 -11.13
C ALA A 406 32.73 -34.33 -10.64
N VAL A 407 33.06 -33.40 -9.74
CA VAL A 407 34.32 -33.42 -8.99
C VAL A 407 33.99 -33.40 -7.50
N ARG A 408 34.37 -34.48 -6.80
CA ARG A 408 34.56 -34.49 -5.36
C ARG A 408 36.04 -34.31 -5.06
N HIS A 409 36.36 -33.56 -4.01
CA HIS A 409 37.45 -33.72 -3.03
C HIS A 409 37.96 -32.36 -2.56
N GLY A 410 38.11 -32.23 -1.24
CA GLY A 410 38.21 -30.98 -0.49
C GLY A 410 37.37 -31.10 0.77
#